data_AF-A0A9I9CCI7-F1
#
_entry.id   AF-A0A9I9CCI7-F1
#
_cell.length_a   1.000
_cell.length_b   1.000
_cell.length_c   1.000
_cell.angle_alpha   90.00
_cell.angle_beta   90.00
_cell.angle_gamma   90.00
#
_symmetry.space_group_name_H-M   'P 1'
#
loop_
_entity.id
_entity.type
_entity.pdbx_description
1 polymer ?
#
loop_
_entity_poly.entity_id
_entity_poly.type
_entity_poly.pdbx_seq_one_letter_code
_entity_poly.pdbx_strand_id
1 'polypeptide(L)'
;MYLYILREQQIGDLVPYHKRAIFDTEEKEAAVETILGELAREIQSFVGVRMHKLGVCEWEVKLWLDSSGQENGAWRLVVTNVTGHTCTVH
;
A
#
# COMPACT_ATOMS: atom_id res chain seq x y z
N MET A 1 9.10 13.29 10.14
CA MET A 1 7.68 13.72 10.00
C MET A 1 6.91 12.54 9.43
N TYR A 2 5.69 12.28 9.91
CA TYR A 2 4.87 11.14 9.47
C TYR A 2 3.75 11.64 8.56
N LEU A 3 3.56 11.00 7.40
CA LEU A 3 2.37 11.19 6.57
C LEU A 3 1.44 10.00 6.77
N TYR A 4 0.20 10.28 7.15
CA TYR A 4 -0.79 9.26 7.45
C TYR A 4 -2.07 9.51 6.63
N ILE A 5 -2.45 8.56 5.80
CA ILE A 5 -3.65 8.65 4.95
C ILE A 5 -4.82 8.00 5.71
N LEU A 6 -5.74 8.84 6.20
CA LEU A 6 -6.85 8.47 7.12
C LEU A 6 -8.04 7.77 6.46
N ARG A 7 -8.10 7.70 5.13
CA ARG A 7 -9.30 7.22 4.44
C ARG A 7 -9.24 5.70 4.32
N GLU A 8 -10.29 5.04 4.80
CA GLU A 8 -10.54 3.64 4.48
C GLU A 8 -10.54 3.49 2.96
N GLN A 9 -9.60 2.70 2.48
CA GLN A 9 -9.42 2.40 1.07
C GLN A 9 -9.72 0.91 0.92
N GLN A 10 -10.59 0.58 -0.04
CA GLN A 10 -10.84 -0.81 -0.39
C GLN A 10 -9.87 -1.22 -1.48
N ILE A 11 -9.50 -2.51 -1.57
CA ILE A 11 -8.63 -2.97 -2.67
C ILE A 11 -9.24 -2.70 -4.05
N GLY A 12 -10.57 -2.68 -4.15
CA GLY A 12 -11.26 -2.27 -5.37
C GLY A 12 -10.97 -0.83 -5.81
N ASP A 13 -10.56 0.06 -4.89
CA ASP A 13 -10.14 1.43 -5.18
C ASP A 13 -8.71 1.49 -5.71
N LEU A 14 -7.86 0.53 -5.33
CA LEU A 14 -6.45 0.47 -5.71
C LEU A 14 -6.20 -0.35 -6.98
N VAL A 15 -7.09 -1.30 -7.29
CA VAL A 15 -6.91 -2.25 -8.39
C VAL A 15 -7.66 -1.77 -9.64
N PRO A 16 -6.97 -1.65 -10.79
CA PRO A 16 -7.62 -1.37 -12.07
C PRO A 16 -8.75 -2.37 -12.33
N TYR A 17 -9.88 -1.89 -12.87
CA TYR A 17 -11.11 -2.66 -13.05
C TYR A 17 -10.92 -4.07 -13.65
N HIS A 18 -9.93 -4.24 -14.55
CA HIS A 18 -9.63 -5.49 -15.23
C HIS A 18 -8.90 -6.55 -14.37
N LYS A 19 -8.39 -6.21 -13.18
CA LYS A 19 -7.68 -7.14 -12.27
C LYS A 19 -8.52 -7.54 -11.05
N ARG A 20 -9.78 -7.11 -10.96
CA ARG A 20 -10.64 -7.33 -9.78
C ARG A 20 -11.12 -8.77 -9.56
N ALA A 21 -10.99 -9.66 -10.56
CA ALA A 21 -11.57 -11.01 -10.54
C ALA A 21 -10.62 -12.12 -10.00
N ILE A 22 -9.41 -11.79 -9.56
CA ILE A 22 -8.34 -12.77 -9.25
C ILE A 22 -8.36 -13.23 -7.78
N PHE A 23 -9.27 -12.72 -6.96
CA PHE A 23 -9.23 -12.94 -5.51
C PHE A 23 -9.98 -14.22 -5.11
N ASP A 24 -9.32 -15.38 -5.20
CA ASP A 24 -9.74 -16.64 -4.57
C ASP A 24 -8.75 -17.09 -3.47
N THR A 25 -9.25 -17.75 -2.44
CA THR A 25 -8.98 -17.37 -1.04
C THR A 25 -7.59 -17.68 -0.45
N GLU A 26 -6.74 -18.51 -1.08
CA GLU A 26 -5.32 -18.70 -0.68
C GLU A 26 -4.34 -17.86 -1.52
N GLU A 27 -4.72 -17.44 -2.72
CA GLU A 27 -3.91 -16.57 -3.60
C GLU A 27 -4.03 -15.09 -3.21
N LYS A 28 -4.99 -14.75 -2.32
CA LYS A 28 -5.34 -13.37 -1.95
C LYS A 28 -4.22 -12.62 -1.23
N GLU A 29 -3.56 -13.22 -0.23
CA GLU A 29 -2.57 -12.50 0.59
C GLU A 29 -1.32 -12.15 -0.22
N ALA A 30 -0.76 -13.12 -0.94
CA ALA A 30 0.40 -12.89 -1.80
C ALA A 30 0.08 -11.89 -2.94
N ALA A 31 -1.14 -11.95 -3.49
CA ALA A 31 -1.60 -10.98 -4.48
C ALA A 31 -1.75 -9.57 -3.86
N VAL A 32 -2.30 -9.47 -2.65
CA VAL A 32 -2.41 -8.21 -1.90
C VAL A 32 -1.03 -7.64 -1.62
N GLU A 33 -0.10 -8.41 -1.06
CA GLU A 33 1.26 -7.98 -0.79
C GLU A 33 1.96 -7.47 -2.06
N THR A 34 1.76 -8.17 -3.18
CA THR A 34 2.28 -7.76 -4.49
C THR A 34 1.69 -6.41 -4.92
N ILE A 35 0.37 -6.24 -4.87
CA ILE A 35 -0.32 -4.99 -5.26
C ILE A 35 0.12 -3.83 -4.37
N LEU A 36 0.23 -4.04 -3.06
CA LEU A 36 0.66 -3.01 -2.12
C LEU A 36 2.13 -2.65 -2.30
N GLY A 37 2.98 -3.63 -2.58
CA GLY A 37 4.39 -3.41 -2.90
C GLY A 37 4.56 -2.62 -4.21
N GLU A 38 3.78 -2.93 -5.25
CA GLU A 38 3.77 -2.17 -6.50
C GLU A 38 3.31 -0.73 -6.28
N LEU A 39 2.21 -0.52 -5.55
CA LEU A 39 1.69 0.81 -5.23
C LEU A 39 2.69 1.64 -4.43
N ALA A 40 3.36 1.05 -3.44
CA ALA A 40 4.42 1.72 -2.68
C ALA A 40 5.56 2.19 -3.59
N ARG A 41 5.96 1.37 -4.56
CA ARG A 41 7.01 1.72 -5.53
C ARG A 41 6.57 2.84 -6.48
N GLU A 42 5.31 2.84 -6.92
CA GLU A 42 4.74 3.92 -7.72
C GLU A 42 4.71 5.25 -6.96
N ILE A 43 4.24 5.23 -5.70
CA ILE A 43 4.25 6.41 -4.82
C ILE A 43 5.68 6.90 -4.61
N GLN A 44 6.63 6.00 -4.34
CA GLN A 44 8.03 6.35 -4.19
C GLN A 44 8.59 7.01 -5.46
N SER A 45 8.25 6.48 -6.64
CA SER A 45 8.66 7.06 -7.93
C SER A 45 8.07 8.45 -8.15
N PHE A 46 6.81 8.67 -7.77
CA PHE A 46 6.10 9.92 -8.03
C PHE A 46 6.45 11.05 -7.05
N VAL A 47 6.54 10.73 -5.75
CA VAL A 47 6.64 11.72 -4.66
C VAL A 47 7.76 11.46 -3.66
N GLY A 48 8.50 10.35 -3.76
CA GLY A 48 9.51 9.96 -2.76
C GLY A 48 10.57 11.03 -2.50
N VAL A 49 11.17 11.61 -3.54
CA VAL A 49 12.17 12.69 -3.37
C VAL A 49 11.56 13.94 -2.74
N ARG A 50 10.31 14.27 -3.10
CA ARG A 50 9.60 15.44 -2.56
C ARG A 50 9.24 15.23 -1.09
N MET A 51 8.78 14.03 -0.72
CA MET A 51 8.49 13.63 0.66
C MET A 51 9.75 13.76 1.53
N HIS A 52 10.88 13.22 1.07
CA HIS A 52 12.14 13.31 1.79
C HIS A 52 12.60 14.76 2.00
N LYS A 53 12.52 15.61 0.96
CA LYS A 53 12.81 17.06 1.07
C LYS A 53 11.93 17.79 2.07
N LEU A 54 10.70 17.31 2.29
CA LEU A 54 9.77 17.83 3.30
C LEU A 54 9.98 17.20 4.68
N GLY A 55 10.98 16.34 4.86
CA GLY A 55 11.26 15.64 6.12
C GLY A 55 10.31 14.48 6.43
N VAL A 56 9.57 14.00 5.42
CA VAL A 56 8.74 12.79 5.51
C VAL A 56 9.60 11.59 5.17
N CYS A 57 10.05 10.87 6.20
CA CYS A 57 10.89 9.69 6.07
C CYS A 57 10.13 8.37 6.27
N GLU A 58 8.88 8.44 6.73
CA GLU A 58 8.01 7.30 6.92
C GLU A 58 6.56 7.71 6.62
N TRP A 59 5.83 6.83 5.95
CA TRP A 59 4.41 7.00 5.70
C TRP A 59 3.67 5.67 5.78
N GLU A 60 2.38 5.77 6.06
CA GLU A 60 1.53 4.61 6.27
C GLU A 60 0.23 4.71 5.47
N VAL A 61 -0.18 3.58 4.91
CA VAL A 61 -1.49 3.38 4.31
C VAL A 61 -2.22 2.28 5.06
N LYS A 62 -3.44 2.58 5.52
CA LYS A 62 -4.35 1.59 6.08
C LYS A 62 -5.42 1.24 5.08
N LEU A 63 -5.68 -0.05 4.92
CA LEU A 63 -6.58 -0.60 3.92
C LEU A 63 -7.54 -1.57 4.56
N TRP A 64 -8.77 -1.58 4.07
CA TRP A 64 -9.75 -2.58 4.45
C TRP A 64 -9.94 -3.55 3.30
N LEU A 65 -9.75 -4.84 3.54
CA LEU A 65 -10.01 -5.87 2.55
C LEU A 65 -11.33 -6.57 2.86
N ASP A 66 -12.33 -6.36 2.00
CA ASP A 66 -13.53 -7.19 2.00
C ASP A 66 -13.18 -8.54 1.35
N SER A 67 -12.65 -9.46 2.15
CA SER A 67 -12.34 -10.82 1.73
C SER A 67 -13.31 -11.79 2.38
N SER A 68 -13.93 -12.66 1.58
CA SER A 68 -14.76 -13.76 2.06
C SER A 68 -13.87 -14.83 2.71
N GLY A 69 -13.48 -14.66 3.98
CA GLY A 69 -12.60 -15.58 4.71
C GLY A 69 -12.25 -15.12 6.13
N GLN A 70 -11.44 -15.92 6.83
CA GLN A 70 -10.96 -15.65 8.21
C GLN A 70 -10.02 -14.41 8.27
N GLU A 71 -9.57 -13.93 7.11
CA GLU A 71 -8.68 -12.81 6.85
C GLU A 71 -9.46 -11.51 6.48
N ASN A 72 -10.70 -11.35 6.95
CA ASN A 72 -11.42 -10.09 6.84
C ASN A 72 -10.76 -9.10 7.81
N GLY A 73 -9.93 -8.18 7.30
CA GLY A 73 -8.97 -7.48 8.16
C GLY A 73 -8.52 -6.13 7.64
N ALA A 74 -8.13 -5.28 8.60
CA ALA A 74 -7.45 -4.02 8.34
C ALA A 74 -5.96 -4.28 8.08
N TRP A 75 -5.51 -3.99 6.86
CA TRP A 75 -4.12 -4.06 6.45
C TRP A 75 -3.42 -2.73 6.73
N ARG A 76 -2.14 -2.81 7.06
CA ARG A 76 -1.27 -1.67 7.33
C ARG A 76 0.00 -1.82 6.52
N LEU A 77 0.23 -0.89 5.62
CA LEU A 77 1.44 -0.78 4.83
C LEU A 77 2.29 0.34 5.40
N VAL A 78 3.48 0.02 5.88
CA VAL A 78 4.43 1.02 6.38
C VAL A 78 5.60 1.12 5.41
N VAL A 79 5.85 2.33 4.91
CA VAL A 79 6.92 2.57 3.95
C VAL A 79 7.91 3.59 4.49
N THR A 80 9.16 3.19 4.53
CA THR A 80 10.27 4.02 5.00
C THR A 80 11.10 4.50 3.82
N ASN A 81 11.25 5.82 3.69
CA ASN A 81 12.01 6.49 2.65
C ASN A 81 13.03 7.46 3.27
N VAL A 82 14.12 6.89 3.81
CA VAL A 82 15.14 7.66 4.54
C VAL A 82 15.96 8.54 3.61
N THR A 83 16.14 8.17 2.34
CA THR A 83 17.10 8.81 1.42
C THR A 83 16.44 9.62 0.30
N GLY A 84 15.12 9.56 0.16
CA GLY A 84 14.38 10.10 -0.99
C GLY A 84 14.44 9.23 -2.24
N HIS A 85 15.35 8.24 -2.30
CA HIS A 85 15.60 7.43 -3.48
C HIS A 85 15.32 5.93 -3.27
N THR A 86 15.32 5.47 -2.03
CA THR A 86 15.08 4.07 -1.67
C THR A 86 13.89 3.98 -0.73
N CYS A 87 12.98 3.04 -0.99
CA CYS A 87 11.87 2.72 -0.08
C CYS A 87 11.99 1.28 0.43
N THR A 88 11.73 1.09 1.73
CA THR A 88 11.53 -0.23 2.35
C THR A 88 10.06 -0.36 2.72
N VAL A 89 9.43 -1.50 2.42
CA VAL A 89 8.01 -1.75 2.64
C VAL A 89 7.88 -2.85 3.71
N HIS A 90 7.00 -2.62 4.69
CA HIS A 90 6.71 -3.51 5.82
C HIS A 90 5.20 -3.69 5.99
#